data_AF-A0A961WTD1-F1
#
_entry.id   AF-A0A961WTD1-F1
#
_cell.length_a   1.000
_cell.length_b   1.000
_cell.length_c   1.000
_cell.angle_alpha   90.00
_cell.angle_beta   90.00
_cell.angle_gamma   90.00
#
_symmetry.space_group_name_H-M   'P 1'
#
loop_
_entity.id
_entity.type
_entity.pdbx_description
1 polymer ?
#
loop_
_entity_poly.entity_id
_entity_poly.type
_entity_poly.pdbx_seq_one_letter_code
_entity_poly.pdbx_strand_id
1 'polypeptide(L)'
;VRQILAGKGLDGEVLETAVQRITADQRQWINLMVTEEYGLSLVQPDPLKAGLMTFIAFALCGAIPLLPFALGMADAFTMSTVMTGLTFFGIGAVKSRWSLSHWLRSGLETLAIGGGAAMLAYVVGYLLKGLAG
;
A
#
# COMPACT_ATOMS: atom_id res chain seq x y z
N VAL A 1 28.78 13.50 0.26
CA VAL A 1 28.95 13.77 -1.20
C VAL A 1 30.18 13.11 -1.81
N ARG A 2 31.42 13.46 -1.43
CA ARG A 2 32.63 12.86 -2.05
C ARG A 2 32.60 11.33 -2.03
N GLN A 3 32.35 10.72 -0.87
CA GLN A 3 32.24 9.27 -0.72
C GLN A 3 31.09 8.67 -1.54
N ILE A 4 29.97 9.39 -1.67
CA ILE A 4 28.82 8.98 -2.49
C ILE A 4 29.22 8.92 -3.97
N LEU A 5 29.92 9.96 -4.46
CA LEU A 5 30.39 10.04 -5.85
C LEU A 5 31.51 9.02 -6.14
N ALA A 6 32.45 8.84 -5.21
CA ALA A 6 33.46 7.80 -5.30
C ALA A 6 32.84 6.40 -5.31
N GLY A 7 31.80 6.16 -4.49
CA GLY A 7 31.01 4.93 -4.51
C GLY A 7 30.25 4.69 -5.83
N LYS A 8 30.03 5.73 -6.63
CA LYS A 8 29.50 5.63 -8.01
C LYS A 8 30.59 5.44 -9.08
N GLY A 9 31.86 5.32 -8.68
CA GLY A 9 32.99 5.09 -9.59
C GLY A 9 33.65 6.36 -10.14
N LEU A 10 33.45 7.52 -9.51
CA LEU A 10 34.15 8.76 -9.87
C LEU A 10 35.47 8.87 -9.11
N ASP A 11 36.57 9.10 -9.83
CA ASP A 11 37.92 9.22 -9.27
C ASP A 11 38.70 10.42 -9.82
N GLY A 12 39.81 10.74 -9.15
CA GLY A 12 40.77 11.75 -9.60
C GLY A 12 40.18 13.16 -9.75
N GLU A 13 40.61 13.88 -10.78
CA GLU A 13 40.21 15.27 -11.03
C GLU A 13 38.71 15.42 -11.34
N VAL A 14 38.09 14.38 -11.90
CA VAL A 14 36.65 14.35 -12.19
C VAL A 14 35.84 14.32 -10.90
N LEU A 15 36.27 13.53 -9.90
CA LEU A 15 35.66 13.51 -8.57
C LEU A 15 35.74 14.89 -7.89
N GLU A 16 36.93 15.51 -7.89
CA GLU A 16 37.13 16.83 -7.28
C GLU A 16 36.24 17.89 -7.91
N THR A 17 36.22 17.92 -9.24
CA THR A 17 35.42 18.88 -10.01
C THR A 17 33.93 18.67 -9.77
N ALA A 18 33.45 17.42 -9.76
CA ALA A 18 32.05 17.09 -9.49
C ALA A 18 31.65 17.50 -8.07
N VAL A 19 32.48 17.21 -7.06
CA VAL A 19 32.25 17.63 -5.68
C VAL A 19 32.14 19.15 -5.61
N GLN A 20 33.12 19.90 -6.13
CA GLN A 20 33.10 21.36 -6.10
C GLN A 20 31.84 21.94 -6.74
N ARG A 21 31.50 21.50 -7.96
CA ARG A 21 30.35 22.03 -8.72
C ARG A 21 29.03 21.72 -8.04
N ILE A 22 28.86 20.54 -7.46
CA ILE A 22 27.63 20.16 -6.75
C ILE A 22 27.53 20.89 -5.40
N THR A 23 28.63 21.03 -4.66
CA THR A 23 28.62 21.73 -3.37
C THR A 23 28.49 23.25 -3.49
N ALA A 24 28.77 23.81 -4.68
CA ALA A 24 28.57 25.23 -4.94
C ALA A 24 27.09 25.65 -4.93
N ASP A 25 26.17 24.74 -5.21
CA ASP A 25 24.73 24.95 -5.09
C ASP A 25 24.18 24.15 -3.90
N GLN A 26 23.81 24.85 -2.84
CA GLN A 26 23.29 24.23 -1.62
C GLN A 26 22.05 23.36 -1.88
N ARG A 27 21.19 23.70 -2.86
CA ARG A 27 20.02 22.88 -3.20
C ARG A 27 20.43 21.57 -3.86
N GLN A 28 21.38 21.62 -4.80
CA GLN A 28 21.87 20.40 -5.46
C GLN A 28 22.63 19.51 -4.49
N TRP A 29 23.41 20.10 -3.58
CA TRP A 29 24.07 19.36 -2.52
C TRP A 29 23.06 18.65 -1.61
N ILE A 30 22.05 19.37 -1.09
CA ILE A 30 21.02 18.76 -0.23
C ILE A 30 20.25 17.68 -0.99
N ASN A 31 19.83 17.94 -2.23
CA ASN A 31 19.11 16.96 -3.04
C ASN A 31 19.91 15.66 -3.24
N LEU A 32 21.22 15.78 -3.50
CA LEU A 32 22.09 14.61 -3.63
C LEU A 32 22.18 13.84 -2.31
N MET A 33 22.37 14.52 -1.18
CA MET A 33 22.44 13.87 0.13
C MET A 33 21.09 13.19 0.48
N VAL A 34 19.96 13.88 0.31
CA VAL A 34 18.61 13.36 0.59
C VAL A 34 18.31 12.13 -0.27
N THR A 35 18.68 12.16 -1.54
CA THR A 35 18.41 11.04 -2.45
C THR A 35 19.33 9.86 -2.21
N GLU A 36 20.64 10.11 -2.07
CA GLU A 36 21.66 9.05 -2.07
C GLU A 36 21.98 8.52 -0.68
N GLU A 37 21.95 9.36 0.36
CA GLU A 37 22.24 8.95 1.74
C GLU A 37 20.98 8.45 2.45
N TYR A 38 19.85 9.13 2.25
CA TYR A 38 18.58 8.78 2.91
C TYR A 38 17.63 7.96 2.03
N GLY A 39 17.92 7.78 0.74
CA GLY A 39 17.06 7.04 -0.18
C GLY A 39 15.70 7.69 -0.44
N LEU A 40 15.56 8.98 -0.12
CA LEU A 40 14.28 9.68 -0.22
C LEU A 40 14.04 10.17 -1.65
N SER A 41 12.85 9.90 -2.17
CA SER A 41 12.39 10.49 -3.42
C SER A 41 12.16 11.98 -3.24
N LEU A 42 12.75 12.79 -4.12
CA LEU A 42 12.48 14.23 -4.20
C LEU A 42 11.07 14.52 -4.76
N VAL A 43 10.46 13.53 -5.42
CA VAL A 43 9.07 13.60 -5.88
C VAL A 43 8.17 13.25 -4.69
N GLN A 44 7.56 14.27 -4.10
CA GLN A 44 6.55 14.09 -3.09
C GLN A 44 5.22 13.69 -3.77
N PRO A 45 4.55 12.62 -3.31
CA PRO A 45 3.23 12.29 -3.79
C PRO A 45 2.23 13.38 -3.41
N ASP A 46 1.31 13.69 -4.32
CA ASP A 46 0.24 14.66 -4.08
C ASP A 46 -0.73 14.10 -3.02
N PRO A 47 -0.81 14.71 -1.82
CA PRO A 47 -1.54 14.14 -0.70
C PRO A 47 -3.04 14.07 -0.95
N LEU A 48 -3.60 15.05 -1.67
CA LEU A 48 -5.03 15.07 -2.00
C LEU A 48 -5.38 13.96 -2.98
N LYS A 49 -4.54 13.75 -4.01
CA LYS A 49 -4.74 12.66 -4.96
C LYS A 49 -4.63 11.30 -4.28
N ALA A 50 -3.60 11.09 -3.45
CA ALA A 50 -3.41 9.84 -2.73
C ALA A 50 -4.59 9.52 -1.79
N GLY A 51 -5.06 10.52 -1.04
CA GLY A 51 -6.22 10.38 -0.15
C GLY A 51 -7.50 10.06 -0.93
N LEU A 52 -7.77 10.79 -2.00
CA LEU A 52 -8.98 10.59 -2.81
C LEU A 52 -9.01 9.20 -3.47
N MET A 53 -7.88 8.74 -4.01
CA MET A 53 -7.80 7.41 -4.60
C MET A 53 -8.01 6.30 -3.57
N THR A 54 -7.44 6.46 -2.37
CA THR A 54 -7.65 5.50 -1.27
C THR A 54 -9.11 5.47 -0.82
N PHE A 55 -9.74 6.64 -0.69
CA PHE A 55 -11.16 6.74 -0.33
C PHE A 55 -12.07 6.06 -1.36
N ILE A 56 -11.87 6.36 -2.66
CA ILE A 56 -12.65 5.75 -3.75
C ILE A 56 -12.45 4.23 -3.76
N ALA A 57 -11.21 3.76 -3.65
CA ALA A 57 -10.92 2.32 -3.62
C ALA A 57 -11.60 1.64 -2.42
N PHE A 58 -11.53 2.24 -1.24
CA PHE A 58 -12.16 1.72 -0.03
C PHE A 58 -13.70 1.70 -0.15
N ALA A 59 -14.30 2.78 -0.66
CA ALA A 59 -15.74 2.87 -0.85
C ALA A 59 -16.23 1.83 -1.87
N LEU A 60 -15.56 1.68 -3.01
CA LEU A 60 -15.93 0.73 -4.05
C LEU A 60 -15.78 -0.72 -3.57
N CYS A 61 -14.61 -1.09 -3.03
CA CYS A 61 -14.38 -2.45 -2.56
C CYS A 61 -15.24 -2.79 -1.33
N GLY A 62 -15.43 -1.85 -0.40
CA GLY A 62 -16.24 -2.03 0.79
C GLY A 62 -17.75 -2.08 0.53
N ALA A 63 -18.21 -1.50 -0.59
CA ALA A 63 -19.61 -1.58 -0.98
C ALA A 63 -20.00 -2.97 -1.52
N ILE A 64 -19.06 -3.72 -2.12
CA ILE A 64 -19.33 -5.01 -2.77
C ILE A 64 -20.08 -5.99 -1.83
N PRO A 65 -19.63 -6.25 -0.58
CA PRO A 65 -20.34 -7.14 0.35
C PRO A 65 -21.68 -6.60 0.86
N LEU A 66 -21.95 -5.30 0.73
CA LEU A 66 -23.19 -4.67 1.20
C LEU A 66 -24.31 -4.77 0.16
N LEU A 67 -23.98 -4.99 -1.11
CA LEU A 67 -24.95 -5.09 -2.20
C LEU A 67 -26.04 -6.16 -1.96
N PRO A 68 -25.74 -7.39 -1.50
CA PRO A 68 -26.78 -8.38 -1.25
C PRO A 68 -27.80 -7.94 -0.20
N PHE A 69 -27.35 -7.20 0.82
CA PHE A 69 -28.23 -6.64 1.85
C PHE A 69 -29.05 -5.47 1.32
N ALA A 70 -28.43 -4.56 0.56
CA ALA A 70 -29.11 -3.41 -0.04
C ALA A 70 -30.20 -3.82 -1.05
N LEU A 71 -30.00 -4.93 -1.75
CA LEU A 71 -30.94 -5.47 -2.75
C LEU A 71 -32.00 -6.41 -2.14
N GLY A 72 -31.95 -6.69 -0.83
CA GLY A 72 -32.94 -7.54 -0.16
C GLY A 72 -32.95 -8.99 -0.63
N MET A 73 -31.79 -9.51 -1.05
CA MET A 73 -31.68 -10.87 -1.60
C MET A 73 -31.92 -11.93 -0.52
N ALA A 74 -32.60 -13.02 -0.90
CA ALA A 74 -32.60 -14.24 -0.09
C ALA A 74 -31.14 -14.73 0.07
N ASP A 75 -30.76 -15.15 1.27
CA ASP A 75 -29.40 -15.57 1.62
C ASP A 75 -28.31 -14.48 1.52
N ALA A 76 -28.67 -13.21 1.73
CA ALA A 76 -27.76 -12.06 1.68
C ALA A 76 -26.47 -12.26 2.50
N PHE A 77 -26.54 -12.94 3.66
CA PHE A 77 -25.38 -13.23 4.49
C PHE A 77 -24.35 -14.14 3.79
N THR A 78 -24.81 -15.25 3.22
CA THR A 78 -23.95 -16.20 2.51
C THR A 78 -23.35 -15.55 1.28
N MET A 79 -24.16 -14.81 0.51
CA MET A 79 -23.67 -14.14 -0.69
C MET A 79 -22.67 -13.03 -0.36
N SER A 80 -22.93 -12.24 0.68
CA SER A 80 -21.99 -11.21 1.17
C SER A 80 -20.66 -11.82 1.61
N THR A 81 -20.69 -12.98 2.28
CA THR A 81 -19.49 -13.70 2.72
C THR A 81 -18.64 -14.14 1.52
N VAL A 82 -19.26 -14.75 0.51
CA VAL A 82 -18.57 -15.16 -0.72
C VAL A 82 -17.99 -13.95 -1.47
N MET A 83 -18.79 -12.89 -1.62
CA MET A 83 -18.37 -11.65 -2.28
C MET A 83 -17.20 -10.96 -1.54
N THR A 84 -17.20 -10.97 -0.22
CA THR A 84 -16.09 -10.47 0.60
C THR A 84 -14.82 -11.28 0.35
N GLY A 85 -14.94 -12.62 0.34
CA GLY A 85 -13.81 -13.49 0.05
C GLY A 85 -13.22 -13.25 -1.34
N LEU A 86 -14.07 -13.13 -2.36
CA LEU A 86 -13.65 -12.79 -3.72
C LEU A 86 -13.01 -11.41 -3.80
N THR A 87 -13.52 -10.42 -3.05
CA THR A 87 -12.96 -9.07 -2.98
C THR A 87 -11.56 -9.09 -2.37
N PHE A 88 -11.37 -9.74 -1.23
CA PHE A 88 -10.03 -9.87 -0.61
C PHE A 88 -9.03 -10.60 -1.51
N PHE A 89 -9.45 -11.72 -2.11
CA PHE A 89 -8.60 -12.44 -3.04
C PHE A 89 -8.25 -11.59 -4.27
N GLY A 90 -9.23 -10.89 -4.84
CA GLY A 90 -9.05 -9.98 -5.98
C GLY A 90 -8.07 -8.85 -5.67
N ILE A 91 -8.20 -8.19 -4.51
CA ILE A 91 -7.26 -7.16 -4.05
C ILE A 91 -5.85 -7.75 -3.93
N GLY A 92 -5.69 -8.92 -3.30
CA GLY A 92 -4.39 -9.58 -3.16
C GLY A 92 -3.79 -10.00 -4.51
N ALA A 93 -4.59 -10.46 -5.46
CA ALA A 93 -4.15 -10.80 -6.81
C ALA A 93 -3.75 -9.56 -7.62
N VAL A 94 -4.49 -8.46 -7.52
CA VAL A 94 -4.14 -7.19 -8.17
C VAL A 94 -2.85 -6.63 -7.58
N LYS A 95 -2.69 -6.66 -6.25
CA LYS A 95 -1.45 -6.28 -5.54
C LYS A 95 -0.23 -7.04 -6.08
N SER A 96 -0.41 -8.30 -6.48
CA SER A 96 0.71 -9.13 -6.96
C SER A 96 1.30 -8.67 -8.29
N ARG A 97 0.62 -7.82 -9.07
CA ARG A 97 1.21 -7.25 -10.30
C ARG A 97 2.38 -6.31 -10.04
N TRP A 98 2.39 -5.66 -8.88
CA TRP A 98 3.47 -4.75 -8.47
C TRP A 98 4.43 -5.39 -7.45
N SER A 99 4.20 -6.66 -7.09
CA SER A 99 5.06 -7.43 -6.20
C SER A 99 5.75 -8.54 -6.98
N LEU A 100 6.91 -8.99 -6.51
CA LEU A 100 7.60 -10.18 -7.03
C LEU A 100 6.91 -11.50 -6.64
N SER A 101 5.78 -11.44 -5.93
CA SER A 101 5.05 -12.60 -5.43
C SER A 101 4.03 -13.15 -6.43
N HIS A 102 3.90 -14.47 -6.50
CA HIS A 102 2.88 -15.13 -7.33
C HIS A 102 1.46 -14.75 -6.89
N TRP A 103 0.57 -14.51 -7.87
CA TRP A 103 -0.79 -13.98 -7.64
C TRP A 103 -1.67 -14.82 -6.71
N LEU A 104 -1.60 -16.15 -6.83
CA LEU A 104 -2.34 -17.05 -5.93
C LEU A 104 -1.91 -16.88 -4.47
N ARG A 105 -0.61 -16.78 -4.22
CA ARG A 105 -0.07 -16.64 -2.86
C ARG A 105 -0.49 -15.30 -2.25
N SER A 106 -0.34 -14.22 -3.01
CA SER A 106 -0.73 -12.87 -2.57
C SER A 106 -2.24 -12.76 -2.34
N GLY A 107 -3.06 -13.37 -3.20
CA GLY A 107 -4.51 -13.45 -3.04
C GLY A 107 -4.93 -14.22 -1.79
N LEU A 108 -4.37 -15.43 -1.58
CA LEU A 108 -4.66 -16.25 -0.40
C LEU A 108 -4.20 -15.59 0.91
N GLU A 109 -3.07 -14.90 0.90
CA GLU A 109 -2.58 -14.14 2.06
C GLU A 109 -3.56 -13.03 2.44
N THR A 110 -4.01 -12.22 1.48
CA THR A 110 -4.99 -11.16 1.74
C THR A 110 -6.34 -11.72 2.18
N LEU A 111 -6.79 -12.83 1.59
CA LEU A 111 -8.00 -13.54 2.04
C LEU A 111 -7.88 -14.06 3.47
N ALA A 112 -6.74 -14.65 3.85
CA ALA A 112 -6.52 -15.19 5.19
C ALA A 112 -6.48 -14.07 6.24
N ILE A 113 -5.80 -12.96 5.96
CA ILE A 113 -5.74 -11.81 6.87
C ILE A 113 -7.13 -11.18 7.03
N GLY A 114 -7.81 -10.88 5.92
CA GLY A 114 -9.14 -10.27 5.94
C GLY A 114 -10.19 -11.20 6.56
N GLY A 115 -10.15 -12.48 6.24
CA GLY A 115 -11.02 -13.51 6.82
C GLY A 115 -10.79 -13.68 8.32
N GLY A 116 -9.54 -13.66 8.78
CA GLY A 116 -9.19 -13.66 10.19
C GLY A 116 -9.76 -12.45 10.93
N ALA A 117 -9.61 -11.26 10.37
CA ALA A 117 -10.19 -10.03 10.93
C ALA A 117 -11.73 -10.09 10.98
N ALA A 118 -12.38 -10.58 9.92
CA ALA A 118 -13.83 -10.75 9.86
C ALA A 118 -14.34 -11.76 10.91
N MET A 119 -13.63 -12.88 11.09
CA MET A 119 -13.93 -13.87 12.12
C MET A 119 -13.82 -13.27 13.53
N LEU A 120 -12.75 -12.51 13.80
CA LEU A 120 -12.59 -11.81 15.08
C LEU A 120 -13.73 -10.82 15.33
N ALA A 121 -14.09 -10.02 14.32
CA ALA A 121 -15.20 -9.07 14.42
C ALA A 121 -16.53 -9.78 14.70
N TYR A 122 -16.78 -10.92 14.05
CA TYR A 122 -17.97 -11.74 14.30
C TYR A 122 -18.02 -12.30 15.72
N VAL A 123 -16.91 -12.86 16.21
CA VAL A 123 -16.82 -13.42 17.57
C VAL A 123 -17.05 -12.33 18.61
N VAL A 124 -16.42 -11.17 18.45
CA VAL A 124 -16.62 -10.03 19.36
C VAL A 124 -18.07 -9.57 19.33
N GLY A 125 -18.67 -9.42 18.15
CA GLY A 125 -20.08 -9.08 18.00
C GLY A 125 -21.02 -10.11 18.64
N TYR A 126 -20.71 -11.40 18.50
CA TYR A 126 -21.47 -12.50 19.10
C TYR A 126 -21.40 -12.48 20.63
N LEU A 127 -20.21 -12.27 21.22
CA LEU A 127 -20.04 -12.17 22.67
C LEU A 127 -20.77 -10.94 23.24
N LEU A 128 -20.71 -9.81 22.54
CA LEU A 128 -21.38 -8.57 22.96
C LEU A 128 -22.90 -8.63 22.85
N LYS A 129 -23.46 -9.46 21.95
CA LYS A 129 -24.90 -9.68 21.82
C LYS A 129 -25.57 -10.13 23.13
N GLY A 130 -24.83 -10.81 24.01
CA GLY A 130 -25.35 -11.19 25.34
C GLY A 130 -25.38 -10.06 26.37
N LEU A 131 -24.65 -8.96 26.12
CA LEU A 131 -24.52 -7.81 27.03
C LEU A 131 -25.37 -6.60 26.57
N ALA A 132 -25.53 -6.46 25.26
CA ALA A 132 -26.45 -5.51 24.63
C ALA A 132 -27.59 -6.32 24.01
N GLY A 133 -28.72 -6.43 24.72
CA GLY A 133 -29.83 -7.35 24.46
C GLY A 133 -30.43 -7.34 23.05
#